data_AF-A0A0A1F7Z6-F1
#
_entry.id   AF-A0A0A1F7Z6-F1
#
_cell.length_a   1.000
_cell.length_b   1.000
_cell.length_c   1.000
_cell.angle_alpha   90.00
_cell.angle_beta   90.00
_cell.angle_gamma   90.00
#
_symmetry.space_group_name_H-M   'P 1'
#
loop_
_entity.id
_entity.type
_entity.pdbx_description
1 polymer ?
#
loop_
_entity_poly.entity_id
_entity_poly.type
_entity_poly.pdbx_seq_one_letter_code
_entity_poly.pdbx_strand_id
1 'polypeptide(L)'
;MRKLMFLAVAAMLAGCATDAERSLQAQRDVDQMMHIYGPACERMGYKGNSNEWRDCVLKLDTKDNAQRYPTTTTCFGHPGLLQCNTF
;
A
#
# COMPACT_ATOMS: atom_id res chain seq x y z
N MET A 1 -4.02 -3.80 41.65
CA MET A 1 -4.94 -2.71 41.26
C MET A 1 -4.22 -1.56 40.55
N ARG A 2 -3.33 -0.79 41.22
CA ARG A 2 -2.66 0.38 40.60
C ARG A 2 -1.82 0.07 39.33
N LYS A 3 -1.05 -1.03 39.34
CA LYS A 3 -0.25 -1.44 38.16
C LYS A 3 -1.09 -1.83 36.94
N LEU A 4 -2.26 -2.44 37.16
CA LEU A 4 -3.20 -2.80 36.10
C LEU A 4 -3.85 -1.57 35.47
N MET A 5 -4.13 -0.55 36.28
CA MET A 5 -4.67 0.73 35.80
C MET A 5 -3.68 1.47 34.90
N PHE A 6 -2.38 1.46 35.23
CA PHE A 6 -1.34 2.06 34.37
C PHE A 6 -1.16 1.32 33.04
N LEU A 7 -1.22 -0.02 33.04
CA LEU A 7 -1.16 -0.83 31.81
C LEU A 7 -2.37 -0.58 30.89
N ALA A 8 -3.58 -0.47 31.46
CA ALA A 8 -4.79 -0.16 30.70
C ALA A 8 -4.71 1.24 30.05
N VAL A 9 -4.21 2.24 30.77
CA VAL A 9 -4.01 3.60 30.24
C VAL A 9 -2.97 3.62 29.13
N ALA A 10 -1.85 2.90 29.30
CA ALA A 10 -0.81 2.80 28.27
C ALA A 10 -1.32 2.12 26.98
N ALA A 11 -2.14 1.07 27.10
CA ALA A 11 -2.73 0.37 25.96
C ALA A 11 -3.72 1.26 25.18
N MET A 12 -4.51 2.10 25.87
CA MET A 12 -5.40 3.06 25.22
C MET A 12 -4.63 4.17 24.49
N LEU A 13 -3.52 4.65 25.06
CA LEU A 13 -2.66 5.66 24.43
C LEU A 13 -1.94 5.13 23.17
N ALA A 14 -1.54 3.85 23.17
CA ALA A 14 -0.91 3.21 22.01
C ALA A 14 -1.86 3.11 20.80
N GLY A 15 -3.17 2.90 21.04
CA GLY A 15 -4.18 2.90 19.99
C GLY A 15 -4.27 4.23 19.25
N CYS A 16 -4.25 5.35 19.98
CA CYS A 16 -4.27 6.70 19.37
C CYS A 16 -2.99 7.06 18.62
N ALA A 17 -1.82 6.59 19.10
CA ALA A 17 -0.54 6.86 18.43
C ALA A 17 -0.42 6.13 17.08
N THR A 18 -1.03 4.94 16.98
CA THR A 18 -0.92 4.08 15.80
C THR A 18 -1.52 4.73 14.54
N ASP A 19 -2.64 5.46 14.66
CA ASP A 19 -3.26 6.10 13.49
C ASP A 19 -2.48 7.32 13.00
N ALA A 20 -1.88 8.08 13.92
CA ALA A 20 -0.98 9.18 13.57
C ALA A 20 0.22 8.67 12.76
N GLU A 21 0.83 7.57 13.20
CA GLU A 21 1.96 6.92 12.50
C GLU A 21 1.56 6.43 11.11
N ARG A 22 0.39 5.79 10.96
CA ARG A 22 -0.14 5.36 9.65
C ARG A 22 -0.35 6.53 8.70
N SER A 23 -0.89 7.65 9.18
CA SER A 23 -1.11 8.84 8.35
C SER A 23 0.19 9.46 7.85
N LEU A 24 1.25 9.45 8.69
CA LEU A 24 2.57 9.93 8.31
C LEU A 24 3.23 9.01 7.28
N GLN A 25 3.05 7.70 7.42
CA GLN A 25 3.53 6.75 6.43
C GLN A 25 2.84 6.95 5.08
N ALA A 26 1.51 7.05 5.06
CA ALA A 26 0.75 7.26 3.84
C ALA A 26 1.15 8.54 3.10
N GLN A 27 1.45 9.62 3.83
CA GLN A 27 1.96 10.85 3.22
C GLN A 27 3.31 10.64 2.53
N ARG A 28 4.25 9.96 3.19
CA ARG A 28 5.56 9.63 2.59
C ARG A 28 5.40 8.75 1.35
N ASP A 29 4.50 7.78 1.39
CA ASP A 29 4.24 6.89 0.26
C ASP A 29 3.72 7.69 -0.94
N VAL A 30 2.79 8.64 -0.73
CA VAL A 30 2.30 9.55 -1.77
C VAL A 30 3.41 10.44 -2.33
N ASP A 31 4.21 11.06 -1.46
CA ASP A 31 5.33 11.91 -1.88
C ASP A 31 6.33 11.12 -2.73
N GLN A 32 6.62 9.88 -2.35
CA GLN A 32 7.48 8.98 -3.11
C GLN A 32 6.87 8.63 -4.48
N MET A 33 5.59 8.28 -4.55
CA MET A 33 4.91 8.00 -5.82
C MET A 33 4.94 9.22 -6.75
N MET A 34 4.65 10.40 -6.23
CA MET A 34 4.70 11.66 -6.98
C MET A 34 6.11 11.96 -7.49
N HIS A 35 7.15 11.70 -6.69
CA HIS A 35 8.54 11.88 -7.08
C HIS A 35 8.97 10.92 -8.21
N ILE A 36 8.61 9.64 -8.10
CA ILE A 36 9.03 8.58 -9.03
C ILE A 36 8.25 8.66 -10.35
N TYR A 37 6.91 8.72 -10.29
CA TYR A 37 6.04 8.60 -11.46
C TYR A 37 5.56 9.94 -12.01
N GLY A 38 5.56 10.99 -11.20
CA GLY A 38 5.12 12.33 -11.59
C GLY A 38 5.78 12.86 -12.87
N PRO A 39 7.13 12.80 -13.00
CA PRO A 39 7.81 13.23 -14.22
C PRO A 39 7.46 12.43 -15.47
N ALA A 40 7.06 11.16 -15.34
CA ALA A 40 6.56 10.38 -16.47
C ALA A 40 5.17 10.86 -16.91
N CYS A 41 4.29 11.15 -15.95
CA CYS A 41 2.96 11.71 -16.22
C CYS A 41 3.04 13.12 -16.84
N GLU A 42 3.96 13.97 -16.38
CA GLU A 42 4.18 15.28 -17.00
C GLU A 42 4.68 15.16 -18.44
N ARG A 43 5.60 14.22 -18.73
CA ARG A 43 6.05 13.93 -20.10
C ARG A 43 4.93 13.39 -21.00
N MET A 44 3.90 12.77 -20.43
CA MET A 44 2.70 12.35 -21.15
C MET A 44 1.69 13.50 -21.36
N GLY A 45 2.00 14.70 -20.89
CA GLY A 45 1.20 15.91 -21.12
C GLY A 45 0.19 16.23 -20.02
N TYR A 46 0.17 15.48 -18.92
CA TYR A 46 -0.68 15.81 -17.78
C TYR A 46 -0.16 17.01 -17.01
N LYS A 47 -1.05 17.93 -16.64
CA LYS A 47 -0.69 19.09 -15.81
C LYS A 47 -0.38 18.62 -14.38
N GLY A 48 0.80 18.96 -13.87
CA GLY A 48 1.20 18.65 -12.50
C GLY A 48 0.12 19.06 -11.48
N ASN A 49 -0.10 18.20 -10.47
CA ASN A 49 -1.14 18.36 -9.44
C ASN A 49 -2.59 18.43 -9.95
N SER A 50 -2.88 18.07 -11.20
CA SER A 50 -4.25 17.84 -11.66
C SER A 50 -4.77 16.47 -11.22
N ASN A 51 -6.08 16.25 -11.33
CA ASN A 51 -6.67 14.96 -11.00
C ASN A 51 -6.24 13.87 -11.97
N GLU A 52 -6.13 14.21 -13.25
CA GLU A 52 -5.67 13.32 -14.32
C GLU A 52 -4.20 12.93 -14.12
N TRP A 53 -3.36 13.88 -13.68
CA TRP A 53 -1.98 13.60 -13.31
C TRP A 53 -1.87 12.65 -12.10
N ARG A 54 -2.69 12.86 -11.06
CA ARG A 54 -2.75 11.97 -9.89
C ARG A 54 -3.19 10.56 -10.26
N ASP A 55 -4.22 10.44 -11.11
CA ASP A 55 -4.70 9.15 -11.61
C ASP A 55 -3.62 8.43 -12.44
N CYS A 56 -2.87 9.16 -13.27
CA CYS A 56 -1.72 8.63 -13.99
C CYS A 56 -0.64 8.08 -13.03
N VAL A 57 -0.27 8.84 -11.99
CA VAL A 57 0.71 8.42 -10.98
C VAL A 57 0.28 7.11 -10.31
N LEU A 58 -0.98 7.04 -9.86
CA LEU A 58 -1.53 5.85 -9.22
C LEU A 58 -1.56 4.63 -10.15
N LYS A 59 -1.88 4.82 -11.42
CA LYS A 59 -1.88 3.73 -12.43
C LYS A 59 -0.48 3.19 -12.70
N LEU A 60 0.53 4.07 -12.76
CA LEU A 60 1.92 3.65 -12.96
C LEU A 60 2.45 2.89 -11.74
N ASP A 61 2.17 3.37 -10.53
CA ASP A 61 2.52 2.67 -9.30
C ASP A 61 1.85 1.30 -9.20
N THR A 62 0.54 1.23 -9.46
CA THR A 62 -0.22 -0.03 -9.44
C THR A 62 0.36 -1.04 -10.43
N LYS A 63 0.75 -0.58 -11.63
CA LYS A 63 1.37 -1.43 -12.65
C LYS A 63 2.73 -1.95 -12.19
N ASP A 64 3.58 -1.10 -11.61
CA ASP A 64 4.89 -1.52 -11.09
C ASP A 64 4.74 -2.55 -9.95
N ASN A 65 3.84 -2.29 -9.00
CA ASN A 65 3.54 -3.20 -7.91
C ASN A 65 3.01 -4.55 -8.42
N ALA A 66 2.10 -4.55 -9.40
CA ALA A 66 1.61 -5.78 -10.01
C ALA A 66 2.70 -6.58 -10.75
N GLN A 67 3.71 -5.90 -11.32
CA GLN A 67 4.86 -6.57 -11.94
C GLN A 67 5.85 -7.10 -10.90
N ARG A 68 5.93 -6.45 -9.74
CA ARG A 68 6.89 -6.79 -8.68
C ARG A 68 6.49 -8.03 -7.89
N TYR A 69 5.19 -8.30 -7.75
CA TYR A 69 4.71 -9.49 -7.08
C TYR A 69 4.41 -10.60 -8.10
N PRO A 70 5.19 -11.70 -8.11
CA PRO A 70 4.89 -12.83 -8.98
C PRO A 70 3.53 -13.41 -8.61
N THR A 71 2.72 -13.70 -9.62
CA THR A 71 1.42 -14.36 -9.48
C THR A 71 1.63 -15.66 -8.74
N THR A 72 0.88 -15.87 -7.66
CA THR A 72 1.10 -17.05 -6.81
C THR A 72 0.19 -18.16 -7.29
N THR A 73 0.77 -19.25 -7.81
CA THR A 73 -0.01 -20.45 -8.18
C THR A 73 -0.09 -21.37 -6.98
N THR A 74 -1.30 -21.53 -6.45
CA THR A 74 -1.59 -22.52 -5.42
C THR A 74 -2.31 -23.71 -6.06
N CYS A 75 -1.74 -24.90 -5.91
CA CYS A 75 -2.35 -26.16 -6.34
C CYS A 75 -2.83 -26.93 -5.12
N PHE A 76 -4.10 -27.32 -5.14
CA PHE A 76 -4.71 -28.16 -4.11
C PHE A 76 -5.18 -29.47 -4.75
N GLY A 77 -4.91 -30.61 -4.09
CA GLY A 77 -5.38 -31.92 -4.55
C GLY A 77 -4.45 -33.09 -4.24
N HIS A 78 -4.84 -34.27 -4.71
CA HIS A 78 -4.07 -35.51 -4.60
C HIS A 78 -3.42 -35.87 -5.95
N PRO A 79 -2.38 -36.73 -5.98
CA PRO A 79 -1.75 -37.15 -7.23
C PRO A 79 -2.79 -37.69 -8.22
N GLY A 80 -2.99 -36.98 -9.33
CA GLY A 80 -3.98 -37.31 -10.38
C GLY A 80 -5.15 -36.33 -10.52
N LEU A 81 -5.41 -35.47 -9.52
CA LEU A 81 -6.44 -34.42 -9.55
C LEU A 81 -5.91 -33.16 -8.84
N LEU A 82 -4.92 -32.50 -9.44
CA LEU A 82 -4.44 -31.21 -8.94
C LEU A 82 -5.27 -30.10 -9.59
N GLN A 83 -5.96 -29.30 -8.76
CA GLN A 83 -6.60 -28.08 -9.22
C GLN A 83 -5.72 -26.90 -8.83
N CYS A 84 -5.13 -26.26 -9.83
CA CYS A 84 -4.26 -25.10 -9.65
C CYS A 84 -5.02 -23.83 -9.96
N ASN A 85 -4.98 -22.88 -9.04
CA ASN A 85 -5.46 -21.52 -9.24
C ASN A 85 -4.30 -20.54 -9.11
N THR A 86 -4.29 -19.52 -9.96
CA THR A 86 -3.29 -18.45 -9.96
C THR A 86 -3.98 -17.15 -9.59
N PHE A 87 -3.41 -16.43 -8.62
CA PHE A 87 -3.93 -15.16 -8.09
C PHE A 87 -2.84 -14.10 -8.07
#